data_AF-A0A1U9ZS79-F1
#
_entry.id   AF-A0A1U9ZS79-F1
#
_cell.length_a   1.000
_cell.length_b   1.000
_cell.length_c   1.000
_cell.angle_alpha   90.00
_cell.angle_beta   90.00
_cell.angle_gamma   90.00
#
_symmetry.space_group_name_H-M   'P 1'
#
loop_
_entity.id
_entity.type
_entity.pdbx_description
1 polymer ?
#
loop_
_entity_poly.entity_id
_entity_poly.type
_entity_poly.pdbx_seq_one_letter_code
_entity_poly.pdbx_strand_id
1 'polypeptide(L)'
;MYEIAHRVLTLRTDPPREVVVTVGVPFEEPTGEWSCPYRIDGLDGWEHERKVSGLDSLEAVELAMVTVRAAVAGSHEAREGLLAWEEEPAGRRARTVYVSVDRARNLAYIAMKHEIVPGEAMRQFVAEDIVLDYGDAGQLLGLELTDAARLLPSELRL
;
A
#
# COMPACT_ATOMS: atom_id res chain seq x y z
N MET A 1 14.94 -6.13 -24.39
CA MET A 1 14.05 -6.96 -23.54
C MET A 1 12.60 -6.73 -23.99
N TYR A 2 11.78 -7.77 -24.12
CA TYR A 2 10.32 -7.59 -24.19
C TYR A 2 9.79 -7.44 -22.77
N GLU A 3 8.95 -6.44 -22.52
CA GLU A 3 8.48 -6.09 -21.17
C GLU A 3 7.10 -6.70 -20.92
N ILE A 4 6.88 -7.23 -19.71
CA ILE A 4 5.56 -7.69 -19.26
C ILE A 4 4.95 -6.78 -18.20
N ALA A 5 5.78 -5.99 -17.51
CA ALA A 5 5.34 -4.99 -16.55
C ALA A 5 6.31 -3.81 -16.51
N HIS A 6 5.76 -2.62 -16.30
CA HIS A 6 6.51 -1.40 -16.02
C HIS A 6 5.82 -0.65 -14.88
N ARG A 7 6.59 0.04 -14.03
CA ARG A 7 6.06 0.89 -12.96
C ARG A 7 6.96 2.09 -12.74
N VAL A 8 6.35 3.26 -12.54
CA VAL A 8 7.06 4.52 -12.28
C VAL A 8 6.84 4.95 -10.84
N LEU A 9 7.93 5.34 -10.19
CA LEU A 9 7.99 5.91 -8.86
C LEU A 9 8.47 7.36 -8.98
N THR A 10 7.89 8.27 -8.22
CA THR A 10 8.44 9.62 -8.06
C THR A 10 9.53 9.60 -6.99
N LEU A 11 10.72 10.11 -7.33
CA LEU A 11 11.78 10.44 -6.40
C LEU A 11 11.71 11.94 -6.06
N ARG A 12 11.45 12.24 -4.78
CA ARG A 12 11.23 13.60 -4.25
C ARG A 12 12.53 14.39 -4.06
N THR A 13 13.31 14.53 -5.12
CA THR A 13 14.43 15.47 -5.21
C THR A 13 13.96 16.86 -5.66
N ASP A 14 14.87 17.83 -5.68
CA ASP A 14 14.67 19.14 -6.31
C ASP A 14 15.68 19.31 -7.46
N PRO A 15 15.27 19.17 -8.74
CA PRO A 15 13.90 18.86 -9.21
C PRO A 15 13.50 17.39 -8.98
N PRO A 16 12.19 17.06 -8.95
CA PRO A 16 11.72 15.68 -8.86
C PRO A 16 12.22 14.84 -10.04
N ARG A 17 12.52 13.56 -9.78
CA ARG A 17 12.97 12.60 -10.79
C ARG A 17 12.07 11.37 -10.78
N GLU A 18 12.16 10.56 -11.83
CA GLU A 18 11.45 9.28 -11.92
C GLU A 18 12.41 8.13 -11.61
N VAL A 19 11.89 7.12 -10.92
CA VAL A 19 12.51 5.79 -10.83
C VAL A 19 11.63 4.81 -11.58
N VAL A 20 12.16 4.20 -12.63
CA VAL A 20 11.41 3.32 -13.53
C VAL A 20 11.82 1.88 -13.27
N VAL A 21 10.83 1.06 -12.94
CA VAL A 21 10.99 -0.37 -12.69
C VAL A 21 10.38 -1.14 -13.86
N THR A 22 11.18 -1.99 -14.51
CA THR A 22 10.74 -2.83 -15.62
C THR A 22 10.96 -4.30 -15.29
N VAL A 23 9.97 -5.14 -15.60
CA VAL A 23 10.08 -6.61 -15.57
C VAL A 23 9.87 -7.13 -16.99
N GLY A 24 10.80 -7.95 -17.45
CA GLY A 24 10.77 -8.55 -18.78
C GLY A 24 10.05 -9.88 -18.86
N VAL A 25 9.83 -10.33 -20.10
CA VAL A 25 9.34 -11.67 -20.40
C VAL A 25 10.37 -12.70 -19.90
N PRO A 26 9.97 -13.69 -19.07
CA PRO A 26 10.87 -14.78 -18.67
C PRO A 26 11.21 -15.65 -19.87
N PHE A 27 12.42 -16.20 -19.90
CA PHE A 27 12.91 -17.05 -20.98
C PHE A 27 13.71 -18.24 -20.44
N GLU A 28 13.66 -19.35 -21.15
CA GLU A 28 14.45 -20.54 -20.84
C GLU A 28 15.91 -20.32 -21.27
N GLU A 29 16.84 -20.57 -20.36
CA GLU A 29 18.27 -20.53 -20.59
C GLU A 29 18.75 -21.85 -21.23
N PRO A 30 19.91 -21.87 -21.90
CA PRO A 30 20.48 -23.11 -22.44
C PRO A 30 20.72 -24.22 -21.41
N THR A 31 20.79 -23.86 -20.12
CA THR A 31 20.94 -24.78 -18.99
C THR A 31 19.63 -25.45 -18.57
N GLY A 32 18.48 -25.04 -19.13
CA GLY A 32 17.14 -25.53 -18.80
C GLY A 32 16.46 -24.80 -17.64
N GLU A 33 17.17 -23.88 -16.97
CA GLU A 33 16.58 -22.97 -15.98
C GLU A 33 15.84 -21.83 -16.69
N TRP A 34 14.94 -21.17 -15.98
CA TRP A 34 14.23 -19.99 -16.49
C TRP A 34 14.80 -18.73 -15.88
N SER A 35 15.07 -17.71 -16.70
CA SER A 35 15.52 -16.40 -16.25
C SER A 35 14.45 -15.35 -16.50
N CYS A 36 14.20 -14.50 -15.52
CA CYS A 36 13.37 -13.31 -15.68
C CYS A 36 14.25 -12.05 -15.55
N PRO A 37 14.39 -11.25 -16.61
CA PRO A 37 15.16 -10.03 -16.54
C PRO A 37 14.33 -8.89 -15.94
N TYR A 38 15.01 -7.96 -15.27
CA TYR A 38 14.41 -6.76 -14.68
C TYR A 38 15.41 -5.61 -14.70
N ARG A 39 14.92 -4.38 -14.60
CA ARG A 39 15.74 -3.16 -14.55
C ARG A 39 15.10 -2.13 -13.62
N ILE A 40 15.94 -1.35 -12.93
CA ILE A 40 15.51 -0.24 -12.08
C ILE A 40 16.35 0.98 -12.48
N ASP A 41 15.76 1.88 -13.26
CA ASP A 41 16.42 3.10 -13.73
C ASP A 41 16.13 4.26 -12.75
N GLY A 42 17.10 5.16 -12.54
CA GLY A 42 16.95 6.32 -11.67
C GLY A 42 17.23 6.08 -10.17
N LEU A 43 17.67 4.87 -9.81
CA LEU A 43 18.05 4.49 -8.45
C LEU A 43 19.55 4.18 -8.38
N ASP A 44 20.29 4.93 -7.57
CA ASP A 44 21.75 4.84 -7.54
C ASP A 44 22.23 3.40 -7.28
N GLY A 45 23.08 2.87 -8.17
CA GLY A 45 23.63 1.51 -8.09
C GLY A 45 22.75 0.40 -8.67
N TRP A 46 21.55 0.72 -9.16
CA TRP A 46 20.60 -0.26 -9.71
C TRP A 46 20.33 -0.13 -11.21
N GLU A 47 20.91 0.88 -11.87
CA GLU A 47 20.68 1.30 -13.27
C GLU A 47 21.26 0.37 -14.34
N HIS A 48 21.10 -0.94 -14.16
CA HIS A 48 21.58 -1.96 -15.08
C HIS A 48 20.54 -3.06 -15.23
N GLU A 49 20.47 -3.65 -16.41
CA GLU A 49 19.69 -4.87 -16.61
C GLU A 49 20.26 -5.99 -15.75
N ARG A 50 19.38 -6.64 -14.98
CA ARG A 50 19.69 -7.77 -14.12
C ARG A 50 18.72 -8.90 -14.44
N LYS A 51 19.01 -10.10 -13.96
CA LYS A 51 18.10 -11.23 -14.04
C LYS A 51 18.16 -12.06 -12.77
N VAL A 52 17.07 -12.75 -12.50
CA VAL A 52 17.02 -13.85 -11.53
C VAL A 52 16.59 -15.12 -12.25
N SER A 53 17.05 -16.25 -11.76
CA SER A 53 16.76 -17.56 -12.35
C SER A 53 15.96 -18.42 -11.37
N GLY A 54 15.01 -19.19 -11.91
CA GLY A 54 14.15 -20.14 -11.20
C GLY A 54 13.98 -21.43 -12.00
N LEU A 55 13.30 -22.41 -11.44
CA LEU A 55 13.06 -23.72 -12.06
C LEU A 55 12.10 -23.62 -13.24
N ASP A 56 11.14 -22.70 -13.18
CA ASP A 56 10.19 -22.44 -14.24
C ASP A 56 9.93 -20.94 -14.45
N SER A 57 9.15 -20.62 -15.48
CA SER A 57 8.85 -19.25 -15.90
C SER A 57 8.07 -18.46 -14.84
N LEU A 58 7.21 -19.12 -14.06
CA LEU A 58 6.42 -18.47 -13.02
C LEU A 58 7.31 -18.12 -11.84
N GLU A 59 8.12 -19.08 -11.37
CA GLU A 59 9.06 -18.87 -10.26
C GLU A 59 10.06 -17.76 -10.61
N ALA A 60 10.60 -17.74 -11.83
CA ALA A 60 11.52 -16.69 -12.26
C ALA A 60 10.87 -15.29 -12.18
N VAL A 61 9.60 -15.16 -12.57
CA VAL A 61 8.84 -13.89 -12.47
C VAL A 61 8.56 -13.52 -11.01
N GLU A 62 8.15 -14.47 -10.18
CA GLU A 62 7.90 -14.24 -8.75
C GLU A 62 9.18 -13.76 -8.04
N LEU A 63 10.31 -14.41 -8.31
CA LEU A 63 11.62 -14.00 -7.81
C LEU A 63 12.02 -12.61 -8.31
N ALA A 64 11.73 -12.28 -9.58
CA ALA A 64 12.03 -10.95 -10.12
C ALA A 64 11.22 -9.88 -9.39
N MET A 65 9.92 -10.13 -9.17
CA MET A 65 9.05 -9.22 -8.41
C MET A 65 9.52 -9.03 -6.96
N VAL A 66 9.88 -10.11 -6.27
CA VAL A 66 10.40 -10.04 -4.88
C VAL A 66 11.72 -9.29 -4.83
N THR A 67 12.64 -9.56 -5.78
CA THR A 67 13.95 -8.92 -5.85
C THR A 67 13.81 -7.42 -6.09
N VAL A 68 12.96 -7.03 -7.04
CA VAL A 68 12.65 -5.62 -7.32
C VAL A 68 12.07 -4.93 -6.07
N ARG A 69 11.10 -5.55 -5.38
CA ARG A 69 10.53 -4.98 -4.16
C ARG A 69 11.59 -4.79 -3.07
N ALA A 70 12.46 -5.79 -2.89
CA ALA A 70 13.55 -5.72 -1.91
C ALA A 70 14.59 -4.65 -2.27
N ALA A 71 14.93 -4.53 -3.55
CA ALA A 71 15.85 -3.51 -4.07
C ALA A 71 15.33 -2.09 -3.83
N VAL A 72 14.07 -1.84 -4.21
CA VAL A 72 13.42 -0.54 -4.01
C VAL A 72 13.26 -0.22 -2.53
N ALA A 73 12.74 -1.15 -1.72
CA ALA A 73 12.56 -0.92 -0.28
C ALA A 73 13.89 -0.79 0.49
N GLY A 74 14.95 -1.42 0.00
CA GLY A 74 16.28 -1.39 0.60
C GLY A 74 17.15 -0.21 0.16
N SER A 75 16.69 0.61 -0.78
CA SER A 75 17.45 1.73 -1.32
C SER A 75 17.65 2.85 -0.29
N HIS A 76 18.65 3.71 -0.52
CA HIS A 76 18.86 4.88 0.33
C HIS A 76 17.65 5.82 0.26
N GLU A 77 17.14 6.06 -0.95
CA GLU A 77 16.01 6.92 -1.24
C GLU A 77 14.71 6.44 -0.56
N ALA A 78 14.47 5.14 -0.48
CA ALA A 78 13.36 4.59 0.29
C ALA A 78 13.52 4.82 1.79
N ARG A 79 14.73 4.62 2.33
CA ARG A 79 15.04 4.83 3.75
C ARG A 79 14.92 6.30 4.17
N GLU A 80 15.26 7.22 3.27
CA GLU A 80 15.06 8.67 3.46
C GLU A 80 13.62 9.12 3.18
N GLY A 81 12.72 8.20 2.79
CA GLY A 81 11.31 8.53 2.52
C GLY A 81 11.09 9.37 1.25
N LEU A 82 12.04 9.33 0.32
CA LEU A 82 12.04 10.13 -0.91
C LEU A 82 11.28 9.45 -2.05
N LEU A 83 11.09 8.13 -2.01
CA LEU A 83 10.33 7.40 -3.02
C LEU A 83 8.83 7.43 -2.73
N ALA A 84 8.06 7.83 -3.74
CA ALA A 84 6.61 7.82 -3.73
C ALA A 84 6.09 7.02 -4.93
N TRP A 85 5.05 6.21 -4.71
CA TRP A 85 4.34 5.53 -5.79
C TRP A 85 3.41 6.55 -6.47
N GLU A 86 3.42 6.62 -7.81
CA GLU A 86 2.46 7.44 -8.56
C GLU A 86 1.03 6.90 -8.52
N GLU A 87 0.84 5.69 -7.99
CA GLU A 87 -0.48 5.18 -7.65
C GLU A 87 -0.93 5.72 -6.30
N GLU A 88 -1.43 6.95 -6.29
CA GLU A 88 -2.68 7.28 -5.63
C GLU A 88 -3.26 8.54 -6.27
N PRO A 89 -4.50 8.53 -6.81
CA PRO A 89 -5.18 9.78 -7.13
C PRO A 89 -5.13 10.63 -5.87
N ALA A 90 -4.53 11.82 -5.95
CA ALA A 90 -4.28 12.73 -4.85
C ALA A 90 -5.48 12.76 -3.87
N GLY A 91 -5.43 12.00 -2.77
CA GLY A 91 -6.65 11.79 -1.99
C GLY A 91 -6.59 10.87 -0.78
N ARG A 92 -5.84 9.76 -0.77
CA ARG A 92 -5.82 8.86 0.40
C ARG A 92 -4.42 8.53 0.88
N ARG A 93 -3.84 9.50 1.61
CA ARG A 93 -2.89 9.16 2.67
C ARG A 93 -3.49 8.00 3.47
N ALA A 94 -2.82 6.84 3.51
CA ALA A 94 -3.22 5.73 4.36
C ALA A 94 -3.42 6.28 5.78
N ARG A 95 -4.66 6.24 6.27
CA ARG A 95 -5.00 6.69 7.61
C ARG A 95 -5.12 5.45 8.47
N THR A 96 -4.31 5.39 9.52
CA THR A 96 -4.54 4.45 10.60
C THR A 96 -5.87 4.77 11.24
N VAL A 97 -6.75 3.77 11.28
CA VAL A 97 -8.00 3.82 12.04
C VAL A 97 -7.92 2.80 13.16
N TYR A 98 -8.62 3.08 14.26
CA TYR A 98 -8.68 2.22 15.42
C TYR A 98 -10.08 1.63 15.51
N VAL A 99 -10.17 0.31 15.61
CA VAL A 99 -11.44 -0.40 15.63
C VAL A 99 -11.65 -1.01 17.00
N SER A 100 -12.80 -0.73 17.60
CA SER A 100 -13.26 -1.31 18.87
C SER A 100 -14.59 -2.02 18.63
N VAL A 101 -14.75 -3.25 19.10
CA VAL A 101 -15.96 -4.05 18.86
C VAL A 101 -16.60 -4.45 20.19
N ASP A 102 -17.89 -4.15 20.36
CA ASP A 102 -18.73 -4.68 21.44
C ASP A 102 -19.64 -5.78 20.87
N ARG A 103 -19.19 -7.03 21.01
CA ARG A 103 -19.93 -8.21 20.52
C ARG A 103 -21.24 -8.44 21.28
N ALA A 104 -21.34 -8.03 22.55
CA ALA A 104 -22.55 -8.25 23.33
C ALA A 104 -23.70 -7.36 22.84
N ARG A 105 -23.35 -6.19 22.31
CA ARG A 105 -24.32 -5.21 21.79
C ARG A 105 -24.39 -5.16 20.26
N ASN A 106 -23.57 -5.97 19.56
CA ASN A 106 -23.42 -5.94 18.10
C ASN A 106 -22.99 -4.56 17.56
N LEU A 107 -22.12 -3.86 18.30
CA LEU A 107 -21.63 -2.53 17.96
C LEU A 107 -20.15 -2.56 17.56
N ALA A 108 -19.76 -1.63 16.69
CA ALA A 108 -18.35 -1.37 16.43
C ALA A 108 -18.10 0.12 16.27
N TYR A 109 -16.96 0.58 16.75
CA TYR A 109 -16.51 1.95 16.60
C TYR A 109 -15.22 2.00 15.78
N ILE A 110 -15.19 2.83 14.75
CA ILE A 110 -14.01 3.07 13.91
C ILE A 110 -13.58 4.52 14.13
N ALA A 111 -12.45 4.71 14.81
CA ALA A 111 -11.91 6.02 15.17
C ALA A 111 -10.75 6.43 14.26
N MET A 112 -10.66 7.73 13.95
CA MET A 112 -9.53 8.32 13.21
C MET A 112 -8.28 8.55 14.09
N LYS A 113 -8.40 8.34 15.40
CA LYS A 113 -7.33 8.44 16.39
C LYS A 113 -7.53 7.44 17.53
N HIS A 114 -6.49 7.20 18.33
CA HIS A 114 -6.48 6.13 19.33
C HIS A 114 -7.50 6.34 20.46
N GLU A 115 -7.77 7.59 20.82
CA GLU A 115 -8.70 7.95 21.88
C GLU A 115 -9.49 9.19 21.48
N ILE A 116 -10.81 9.11 21.56
CA ILE A 116 -11.74 10.24 21.47
C ILE A 116 -12.26 10.49 22.88
N VAL A 117 -12.00 11.67 23.43
CA VAL A 117 -12.42 11.98 24.80
C VAL A 117 -13.87 12.53 24.81
N PRO A 118 -14.61 12.37 25.91
CA PRO A 118 -15.96 12.91 26.03
C PRO A 118 -15.98 14.42 25.71
N GLY A 119 -16.90 14.82 24.85
CA GLY A 119 -17.00 16.21 24.39
C GLY A 119 -16.09 16.57 23.22
N GLU A 120 -15.43 15.64 22.54
CA GLU A 120 -14.81 15.94 21.24
C GLU A 120 -15.78 15.77 20.07
N ALA A 121 -16.68 14.78 20.15
CA ALA A 121 -17.77 14.62 19.20
C ALA A 121 -18.81 15.73 19.45
N MET A 122 -18.71 16.80 18.66
CA MET A 122 -19.53 18.01 18.78
C MET A 122 -20.78 17.94 17.90
N ARG A 123 -20.73 17.15 16.82
CA ARG A 123 -21.85 16.96 15.88
C ARG A 123 -21.94 15.50 15.48
N GLN A 124 -23.16 14.97 15.44
CA GLN A 124 -23.44 13.61 15.01
C GLN A 124 -24.38 13.61 13.82
N PHE A 125 -24.14 12.71 12.87
CA PHE A 125 -25.03 12.45 11.75
C PHE A 125 -25.41 10.97 11.71
N VAL A 126 -26.70 10.68 11.73
CA VAL A 126 -27.22 9.31 11.69
C VAL A 126 -27.60 8.96 10.25
N ALA A 127 -27.02 7.91 9.73
CA ALA A 127 -27.27 7.35 8.41
C ALA A 127 -27.56 5.85 8.55
N GLU A 128 -28.85 5.51 8.68
CA GLU A 128 -29.30 4.13 8.92
C GLU A 128 -28.60 3.52 10.15
N ASP A 129 -27.80 2.48 9.94
CA ASP A 129 -27.06 1.74 10.97
C ASP A 129 -25.66 2.32 11.26
N ILE A 130 -25.41 3.56 10.85
CA ILE A 130 -24.13 4.25 10.98
C ILE A 130 -24.34 5.61 11.64
N VAL A 131 -23.57 5.89 12.70
CA VAL A 131 -23.49 7.23 13.31
C VAL A 131 -22.11 7.80 13.01
N LEU A 132 -22.06 8.96 12.37
CA LEU A 132 -20.81 9.68 12.07
C LEU A 132 -20.57 10.75 13.14
N ASP A 133 -19.40 10.72 13.78
CA ASP A 133 -19.00 11.70 14.80
C ASP A 133 -18.04 12.75 14.20
N TYR A 134 -18.42 14.02 14.30
CA TYR A 134 -17.65 15.15 13.82
C TYR A 134 -17.19 16.06 14.96
N GLY A 135 -15.97 16.57 14.81
CA GLY A 135 -15.40 17.59 15.67
C GLY A 135 -15.95 18.99 15.38
N ASP A 136 -15.49 19.93 16.18
CA ASP A 136 -15.82 21.36 16.11
C ASP A 136 -15.55 21.97 14.72
N ALA A 137 -14.38 21.74 14.14
CA ALA A 137 -13.99 22.24 12.82
C ALA A 137 -14.56 21.40 11.65
N GLY A 138 -15.46 20.45 11.92
CA GLY A 138 -16.14 19.64 10.90
C GLY A 138 -15.32 18.46 10.36
N GLN A 139 -14.20 18.14 11.01
CA GLN A 139 -13.43 16.93 10.78
C GLN A 139 -14.18 15.70 11.29
N LEU A 140 -14.17 14.62 10.50
CA LEU A 140 -14.66 13.31 10.95
C LEU A 140 -13.69 12.75 12.01
N LEU A 141 -14.21 12.43 13.19
CA LEU A 141 -13.46 11.84 14.30
C LEU A 141 -13.59 10.33 14.33
N GLY A 142 -14.76 9.80 13.96
CA GLY A 142 -15.02 8.38 13.93
C GLY A 142 -16.44 8.07 13.46
N LEU A 143 -16.77 6.80 13.45
CA LEU A 143 -18.13 6.33 13.19
C LEU A 143 -18.48 5.10 14.02
N GLU A 144 -19.72 5.04 14.47
CA GLU A 144 -20.31 3.90 15.16
C GLU A 144 -21.19 3.10 14.19
N LEU A 145 -21.07 1.78 14.24
CA LEU A 145 -21.89 0.82 13.50
C LEU A 145 -22.82 0.14 14.49
N THR A 146 -24.14 0.23 14.26
CA THR A 146 -25.15 -0.39 15.14
C THR A 146 -25.49 -1.83 14.77
N ASP A 147 -25.00 -2.29 13.61
CA ASP A 147 -25.04 -3.69 13.16
C ASP A 147 -23.66 -4.15 12.68
N ALA A 148 -22.72 -4.28 13.62
CA ALA A 148 -21.32 -4.60 13.33
C ALA A 148 -21.13 -5.95 12.63
N ALA A 149 -21.93 -6.96 12.99
CA ALA A 149 -21.87 -8.28 12.36
C ALA A 149 -22.18 -8.27 10.86
N ARG A 150 -22.99 -7.31 10.40
CA ARG A 150 -23.30 -7.13 8.98
C ARG A 150 -22.33 -6.17 8.30
N LEU A 151 -21.97 -5.07 8.97
CA LEU A 151 -21.30 -3.92 8.35
C LEU A 151 -19.78 -3.95 8.43
N LEU A 152 -19.21 -4.57 9.47
CA LEU A 152 -17.77 -4.62 9.66
C LEU A 152 -17.20 -5.88 8.97
N PRO A 153 -16.16 -5.80 8.13
CA PRO A 153 -15.48 -6.98 7.59
C PRO A 153 -15.05 -7.98 8.67
N SER A 154 -15.13 -9.28 8.40
CA SER A 154 -14.83 -10.34 9.38
C SER A 154 -13.43 -10.22 9.99
N GLU A 155 -12.48 -9.76 9.18
CA GLU A 155 -11.07 -9.62 9.53
C GLU A 155 -10.83 -8.50 10.55
N LEU A 156 -11.79 -7.58 10.69
CA LEU A 156 -11.72 -6.45 11.62
C LEU A 156 -12.53 -6.66 12.90
N ARG A 157 -13.20 -7.81 13.06
CA ARG A 157 -14.03 -8.15 14.24
C ARG A 157 -13.24 -8.78 15.39
N LEU A 158 -11.91 -8.75 15.35
CA LEU A 158 -10.99 -9.50 16.22
C LEU A 158 -11.21 -9.22 17.71
#